data_AF-A0A812P9R8-F1
#
_entry.id   AF-A0A812P9R8-F1
#
_cell.length_a   1.000
_cell.length_b   1.000
_cell.length_c   1.000
_cell.angle_alpha   90.00
_cell.angle_beta   90.00
_cell.angle_gamma   90.00
#
_symmetry.space_group_name_H-M   'P 1'
#
loop_
_entity.id
_entity.type
_entity.pdbx_description
1 polymer ?
#
loop_
_entity_poly.entity_id
_entity_poly.type
_entity_poly.pdbx_seq_one_letter_code
_entity_poly.pdbx_strand_id
1 'polypeptide(L)'
;MRGVSLRSTLKRGGWLWLYSPSVLSIEKRAQVFASSKPTERFDKFLSHTWWTHGKWKMLSLLIHFGWPTMLTAWALGITLSFALSLIGVLPACTSFEVHAIGFHGEVPYGCWILLTGLLAPIAGLMAFPYLPCLHGSDTCFLDFVCINQTDSVEMQQGIRCIGHFLAASAELRVLWSAPYLSRLWCVFELAAYRKMNPSGKIVIAPIANELLACRGFLWVNVFTFVFWFSRRGQEGGDAVRLLAVFVCVFAVMFPSLAHVAWKQKLDRDKLESDLATFDVMNVECSNDFDRQCIHEAIIQWYGSLAAFSEHVQGPFRQEVVRLMRAGGSVPVAYVWLSLSPIFCLSLEGFVALWRANAPMESVLGFAASHLLAHDILWLPSVVILYHFTTRRDLRCWTCGCKCLALEISMGAISFCVLFTGGSMVTVLVASRNFGWVLAWIAAASVFAGVSWGYCWRI
;
A
#
# COMPACT_ATOMS: atom_id res chain seq x y z
N MET A 1 20.47 0.30 -26.21
CA MET A 1 19.87 -0.46 -25.07
C MET A 1 18.42 -0.76 -25.41
N ARG A 2 17.72 -1.64 -24.66
CA ARG A 2 16.29 -1.91 -24.87
C ARG A 2 15.51 -1.75 -23.57
N GLY A 3 14.29 -1.26 -23.64
CA GLY A 3 13.40 -1.03 -22.51
C GLY A 3 11.97 -1.49 -22.77
N VAL A 4 11.20 -1.62 -21.71
CA VAL A 4 9.79 -2.05 -21.77
C VAL A 4 8.93 -1.07 -20.98
N SER A 5 7.69 -0.83 -21.40
CA SER A 5 6.76 -0.03 -20.60
C SER A 5 6.38 -0.79 -19.33
N LEU A 6 6.47 -0.13 -18.17
CA LEU A 6 6.08 -0.69 -16.88
C LEU A 6 4.65 -1.26 -16.93
N ARG A 7 3.69 -0.50 -17.49
CA ARG A 7 2.30 -0.95 -17.65
C ARG A 7 2.20 -2.22 -18.47
N SER A 8 3.00 -2.32 -19.54
CA SER A 8 3.00 -3.53 -20.37
C SER A 8 3.48 -4.77 -19.61
N THR A 9 4.36 -4.62 -18.62
CA THR A 9 4.78 -5.74 -17.75
C THR A 9 3.66 -6.26 -16.83
N LEU A 10 2.62 -5.45 -16.60
CA LEU A 10 1.48 -5.75 -15.72
C LEU A 10 0.24 -6.23 -16.49
N LYS A 11 0.24 -6.16 -17.84
CA LYS A 11 -0.86 -6.66 -18.67
C LYS A 11 -1.04 -8.17 -18.51
N ARG A 12 -2.24 -8.68 -18.85
CA ARG A 12 -2.61 -10.11 -18.79
C ARG A 12 -2.33 -10.73 -17.40
N GLY A 13 -2.74 -10.01 -16.35
CA GLY A 13 -2.53 -10.45 -14.97
C GLY A 13 -1.05 -10.55 -14.59
N GLY A 14 -0.21 -9.65 -15.11
CA GLY A 14 1.21 -9.57 -14.79
C GLY A 14 1.98 -10.86 -14.98
N TRP A 15 1.61 -11.67 -15.98
CA TRP A 15 2.23 -12.96 -16.30
C TRP A 15 3.77 -12.92 -16.29
N LEU A 16 4.36 -11.82 -16.77
CA LEU A 16 5.82 -11.63 -16.81
C LEU A 16 6.49 -11.70 -15.43
N TRP A 17 5.76 -11.34 -14.37
CA TRP A 17 6.27 -11.40 -13.00
C TRP A 17 6.08 -12.78 -12.38
N LEU A 18 5.13 -13.58 -12.87
CA LEU A 18 4.74 -14.85 -12.27
C LEU A 18 5.71 -16.00 -12.59
N TYR A 19 6.42 -15.93 -13.72
CA TYR A 19 7.28 -16.99 -14.22
C TYR A 19 8.71 -16.49 -14.39
N SER A 20 9.68 -17.26 -13.88
CA SER A 20 11.09 -16.98 -14.10
C SER A 20 11.49 -17.31 -15.55
N PRO A 21 12.55 -16.67 -16.10
CA PRO A 21 13.02 -16.96 -17.45
C PRO A 21 13.31 -18.46 -17.64
N SER A 22 13.88 -19.11 -16.62
CA SER A 22 14.33 -20.50 -16.63
C SER A 22 13.22 -21.52 -16.94
N VAL A 23 11.98 -21.25 -16.56
CA VAL A 23 10.84 -22.17 -16.79
C VAL A 23 10.15 -21.97 -18.14
N LEU A 24 10.53 -20.93 -18.89
CA LEU A 24 9.91 -20.61 -20.17
C LEU A 24 10.62 -21.28 -21.33
N SER A 25 9.85 -21.65 -22.36
CA SER A 25 10.38 -22.13 -23.64
C SER A 25 11.19 -21.04 -24.34
N ILE A 26 12.09 -21.45 -25.22
CA ILE A 26 12.98 -20.54 -25.97
C ILE A 26 12.14 -19.59 -26.83
N GLU A 27 11.09 -20.08 -27.48
CA GLU A 27 10.18 -19.27 -28.31
C GLU A 27 9.50 -18.19 -27.45
N LYS A 28 9.11 -18.54 -26.23
CA LYS A 28 8.46 -17.59 -25.33
C LYS A 28 9.44 -16.52 -24.86
N ARG A 29 10.68 -16.89 -24.55
CA ARG A 29 11.75 -15.93 -24.22
C ARG A 29 12.02 -14.98 -25.39
N ALA A 30 12.09 -15.48 -26.62
CA ALA A 30 12.25 -14.66 -27.81
C ALA A 30 11.09 -13.66 -27.99
N GLN A 31 9.83 -14.10 -27.81
CA GLN A 31 8.66 -13.23 -27.85
C GLN A 31 8.71 -12.12 -26.79
N VAL A 32 9.15 -12.46 -25.58
CA VAL A 32 9.29 -11.49 -24.48
C VAL A 32 10.37 -10.46 -24.82
N PHE A 33 11.54 -10.89 -25.28
CA PHE A 33 12.60 -9.98 -25.72
C PHE A 33 12.16 -9.07 -26.88
N ALA A 34 11.46 -9.63 -27.87
CA ALA A 34 10.91 -8.87 -29.00
C ALA A 34 9.89 -7.80 -28.58
N SER A 35 9.27 -7.93 -27.41
CA SER A 35 8.33 -6.93 -26.88
C SER A 35 9.00 -5.70 -26.29
N SER A 36 10.29 -5.78 -25.94
CA SER A 36 11.09 -4.60 -25.58
C SER A 36 11.38 -3.73 -26.81
N LYS A 37 11.66 -2.45 -26.62
CA LYS A 37 11.95 -1.48 -27.70
C LYS A 37 13.32 -0.83 -27.49
N PRO A 38 14.05 -0.48 -28.57
CA PRO A 38 15.27 0.33 -28.45
C PRO A 38 15.00 1.61 -27.66
N THR A 39 15.90 1.93 -26.73
CA THR A 39 15.84 3.16 -25.93
C THR A 39 17.25 3.63 -25.57
N GLU A 40 17.38 4.93 -25.35
CA GLU A 40 18.58 5.60 -24.88
C GLU A 40 18.57 5.81 -23.36
N ARG A 41 17.40 5.81 -22.73
CA ARG A 41 17.24 6.08 -21.30
C ARG A 41 16.14 5.22 -20.69
N PHE A 42 16.24 4.99 -19.38
CA PHE A 42 15.17 4.38 -18.57
C PHE A 42 14.63 5.37 -17.55
N ASP A 43 13.32 5.38 -17.38
CA ASP A 43 12.67 6.07 -16.26
C ASP A 43 12.95 5.32 -14.96
N LYS A 44 13.00 3.98 -15.02
CA LYS A 44 13.24 3.11 -13.86
C LYS A 44 14.07 1.88 -14.22
N PHE A 45 15.02 1.55 -13.38
CA PHE A 45 15.61 0.22 -13.31
C PHE A 45 14.86 -0.59 -12.25
N LEU A 46 14.16 -1.65 -12.65
CA LEU A 46 13.45 -2.51 -11.70
C LEU A 46 14.39 -3.61 -11.21
N SER A 47 14.85 -3.50 -9.97
CA SER A 47 15.64 -4.54 -9.32
C SER A 47 14.78 -5.38 -8.38
N HIS A 48 14.96 -6.70 -8.46
CA HIS A 48 14.15 -7.66 -7.71
C HIS A 48 14.87 -9.00 -7.52
N THR A 49 14.30 -9.86 -6.67
CA THR A 49 14.70 -11.27 -6.56
C THR A 49 13.60 -12.21 -7.09
N TRP A 50 14.01 -13.32 -7.70
CA TRP A 50 13.12 -14.39 -8.14
C TRP A 50 12.67 -15.31 -7.00
N TRP A 51 13.34 -15.28 -5.84
CA TRP A 51 12.92 -16.06 -4.66
C TRP A 51 11.65 -15.52 -4.02
N THR A 52 11.32 -14.25 -4.26
CA THR A 52 10.03 -13.70 -3.87
C THR A 52 9.00 -14.00 -4.93
N HIS A 53 7.91 -14.64 -4.52
CA HIS A 53 6.80 -14.99 -5.40
C HIS A 53 6.35 -13.80 -6.27
N GLY A 54 6.28 -14.05 -7.57
CA GLY A 54 5.90 -13.10 -8.60
C GLY A 54 4.60 -12.33 -8.34
N LYS A 55 3.59 -13.03 -7.82
CA LYS A 55 2.27 -12.44 -7.53
C LYS A 55 2.34 -11.24 -6.59
N TRP A 56 3.27 -11.24 -5.64
CA TRP A 56 3.43 -10.14 -4.69
C TRP A 56 4.17 -8.97 -5.31
N LYS A 57 5.17 -9.22 -6.17
CA LYS A 57 5.85 -8.19 -6.96
C LYS A 57 4.87 -7.50 -7.91
N MET A 58 4.08 -8.28 -8.63
CA MET A 58 3.00 -7.78 -9.49
C MET A 58 2.00 -6.94 -8.71
N LEU A 59 1.46 -7.46 -7.61
CA LEU A 59 0.46 -6.76 -6.81
C LEU A 59 1.02 -5.45 -6.24
N SER A 60 2.25 -5.46 -5.73
CA SER A 60 2.94 -4.26 -5.23
C SER A 60 3.08 -3.22 -6.33
N LEU A 61 3.60 -3.58 -7.52
CA LEU A 61 3.70 -2.67 -8.66
C LEU A 61 2.32 -2.14 -9.10
N LEU A 62 1.31 -3.01 -9.16
CA LEU A 62 -0.02 -2.64 -9.61
C LEU A 62 -0.65 -1.61 -8.66
N ILE A 63 -0.56 -1.81 -7.35
CA ILE A 63 -1.08 -0.86 -6.34
C ILE A 63 -0.23 0.41 -6.32
N HIS A 64 1.10 0.28 -6.32
CA HIS A 64 2.01 1.42 -6.22
C HIS A 64 1.86 2.42 -7.37
N PHE A 65 1.66 1.92 -8.59
CA PHE A 65 1.50 2.79 -9.76
C PHE A 65 0.05 3.01 -10.17
N GLY A 66 -0.85 2.08 -9.82
CA GLY A 66 -2.26 2.10 -10.21
C GLY A 66 -3.20 2.75 -9.19
N TRP A 67 -2.74 3.10 -7.98
CA TRP A 67 -3.61 3.75 -6.99
C TRP A 67 -4.32 5.03 -7.50
N PRO A 68 -3.74 5.89 -8.38
CA PRO A 68 -4.47 7.06 -8.86
C PRO A 68 -5.67 6.65 -9.70
N THR A 69 -5.49 5.66 -10.59
CA THR A 69 -6.58 5.11 -11.41
C THR A 69 -7.62 4.41 -10.55
N MET A 70 -7.18 3.69 -9.50
CA MET A 70 -8.06 3.07 -8.51
C MET A 70 -8.92 4.12 -7.79
N LEU A 71 -8.35 5.22 -7.31
CA LEU A 71 -9.08 6.30 -6.64
C LEU A 71 -9.99 7.08 -7.60
N THR A 72 -9.56 7.34 -8.83
CA THR A 72 -10.40 7.99 -9.83
C THR A 72 -11.61 7.13 -10.17
N ALA A 73 -11.41 5.82 -10.39
CA ALA A 73 -12.51 4.90 -10.66
C ALA A 73 -13.46 4.78 -9.47
N TRP A 74 -12.93 4.73 -8.25
CA TRP A 74 -13.73 4.80 -7.02
C TRP A 74 -14.57 6.07 -6.99
N ALA A 75 -13.96 7.25 -7.14
CA ALA A 75 -14.66 8.54 -7.11
C ALA A 75 -15.80 8.60 -8.14
N LEU A 76 -15.53 8.21 -9.40
CA LEU A 76 -16.55 8.17 -10.45
C LEU A 76 -17.67 7.20 -10.12
N GLY A 77 -17.33 5.99 -9.64
CA GLY A 77 -18.29 4.97 -9.27
C GLY A 77 -19.21 5.40 -8.13
N ILE A 78 -18.64 5.97 -7.06
CA ILE A 78 -19.43 6.43 -5.92
C ILE A 78 -20.26 7.66 -6.27
N THR A 79 -19.76 8.61 -7.08
CA THR A 79 -20.53 9.80 -7.49
C THR A 79 -21.74 9.39 -8.30
N LEU A 80 -21.59 8.46 -9.25
CA LEU A 80 -22.70 7.94 -10.04
C LEU A 80 -23.72 7.21 -9.14
N SER A 81 -23.25 6.29 -8.30
CA SER A 81 -24.12 5.51 -7.40
C SER A 81 -24.87 6.39 -6.40
N PHE A 82 -24.18 7.39 -5.83
CA PHE A 82 -24.76 8.38 -4.93
C PHE A 82 -25.85 9.20 -5.64
N ALA A 83 -25.56 9.74 -6.82
CA ALA A 83 -26.53 10.52 -7.59
C ALA A 83 -27.78 9.70 -7.95
N LEU A 84 -27.60 8.47 -8.44
CA LEU A 84 -28.70 7.56 -8.79
C LEU A 84 -29.53 7.15 -7.56
N SER A 85 -28.89 7.00 -6.39
CA SER A 85 -29.58 6.67 -5.14
C SER A 85 -30.36 7.87 -4.59
N LEU A 86 -29.82 9.10 -4.70
CA LEU A 86 -30.51 10.33 -4.29
C LEU A 86 -31.81 10.55 -5.08
N ILE A 87 -31.77 10.37 -6.39
CA ILE A 87 -32.96 10.54 -7.27
C ILE A 87 -33.89 9.31 -7.23
N GLY A 88 -33.55 8.26 -6.48
CA GLY A 88 -34.39 7.08 -6.29
C GLY A 88 -34.45 6.11 -7.46
N VAL A 89 -33.50 6.19 -8.41
CA VAL A 89 -33.36 5.19 -9.48
C VAL A 89 -32.87 3.86 -8.91
N LEU A 90 -31.94 3.91 -7.95
CA LEU A 90 -31.47 2.71 -7.25
C LEU A 90 -32.38 2.41 -6.05
N PRO A 91 -32.91 1.18 -5.94
CA PRO A 91 -33.87 0.83 -4.90
C PRO A 91 -33.18 0.64 -3.54
N ALA A 92 -33.92 0.90 -2.46
CA ALA A 92 -33.49 0.50 -1.13
C ALA A 92 -33.48 -1.03 -1.00
N CYS A 93 -32.54 -1.58 -0.24
CA CYS A 93 -32.37 -3.02 -0.05
C CYS A 93 -32.86 -3.51 1.33
N THR A 94 -33.06 -2.57 2.25
CA THR A 94 -33.57 -2.78 3.60
C THR A 94 -34.00 -1.45 4.20
N SER A 95 -34.39 -1.46 5.46
CA SER A 95 -34.73 -0.30 6.27
C SER A 95 -34.33 -0.56 7.72
N PHE A 96 -34.15 0.51 8.48
CA PHE A 96 -33.81 0.45 9.90
C PHE A 96 -34.22 1.74 10.61
N GLU A 97 -34.41 1.68 11.93
CA GLU A 97 -34.73 2.85 12.74
C GLU A 97 -33.50 3.74 13.00
N VAL A 98 -33.69 5.06 12.83
CA VAL A 98 -32.67 6.08 13.08
C VAL A 98 -33.15 7.07 14.12
N HIS A 99 -32.24 7.40 15.04
CA HIS A 99 -32.35 8.57 15.92
C HIS A 99 -31.34 9.63 15.45
N ALA A 100 -31.84 10.72 14.87
CA ALA A 100 -31.05 11.88 14.44
C ALA A 100 -31.63 13.18 15.02
N ILE A 101 -30.92 14.30 14.87
CA ILE A 101 -31.36 15.63 15.37
C ILE A 101 -32.79 15.92 14.90
N GLY A 102 -33.75 15.97 15.82
CA GLY A 102 -35.14 16.27 15.51
C GLY A 102 -35.86 15.22 14.64
N PHE A 103 -35.28 14.03 14.45
CA PHE A 103 -35.85 12.98 13.62
C PHE A 103 -35.74 11.61 14.28
N HIS A 104 -36.87 10.94 14.38
CA HIS A 104 -36.96 9.56 14.80
C HIS A 104 -37.89 8.81 13.86
N GLY A 105 -37.36 7.80 13.17
CA GLY A 105 -38.15 7.02 12.24
C GLY A 105 -37.34 6.01 11.44
N GLU A 106 -38.07 5.19 10.70
CA GLU A 106 -37.50 4.20 9.78
C GLU A 106 -37.00 4.88 8.51
N VAL A 107 -35.76 4.56 8.10
CA VAL A 107 -35.16 5.09 6.88
C VAL A 107 -34.90 3.97 5.86
N PRO A 108 -35.09 4.22 4.55
CA PRO A 108 -34.74 3.27 3.51
C PRO A 108 -33.22 3.21 3.33
N TYR A 109 -32.62 2.02 3.31
CA TYR A 109 -31.18 1.82 3.27
C TYR A 109 -30.74 0.96 2.09
N GLY A 110 -29.88 1.52 1.23
CA GLY A 110 -29.30 0.87 0.06
C GLY A 110 -27.94 0.22 0.37
N CYS A 111 -27.39 -0.51 -0.60
CA CYS A 111 -26.01 -1.04 -0.55
C CYS A 111 -25.18 -0.67 -1.78
N TRP A 112 -25.72 0.17 -2.65
CA TRP A 112 -25.17 0.42 -3.98
C TRP A 112 -23.88 1.23 -3.94
N ILE A 113 -23.77 2.21 -3.04
CA ILE A 113 -22.57 3.02 -2.86
C ILE A 113 -21.44 2.16 -2.28
N LEU A 114 -21.75 1.24 -1.36
CA LEU A 114 -20.81 0.23 -0.85
C LEU A 114 -20.34 -0.71 -1.97
N LEU A 115 -21.27 -1.27 -2.76
CA LEU A 115 -20.94 -2.16 -3.87
C LEU A 115 -20.08 -1.47 -4.93
N THR A 116 -20.45 -0.25 -5.35
CA THR A 116 -19.63 0.53 -6.28
C THR A 116 -18.31 0.95 -5.66
N GLY A 117 -18.29 1.25 -4.36
CA GLY A 117 -17.10 1.59 -3.59
C GLY A 117 -16.09 0.44 -3.51
N LEU A 118 -16.55 -0.81 -3.58
CA LEU A 118 -15.69 -1.99 -3.69
C LEU A 118 -15.28 -2.28 -5.15
N LEU A 119 -16.25 -2.34 -6.06
CA LEU A 119 -16.03 -2.85 -7.41
C LEU A 119 -15.30 -1.86 -8.33
N ALA A 120 -15.64 -0.57 -8.24
CA ALA A 120 -15.06 0.47 -9.10
C ALA A 120 -13.54 0.65 -8.90
N PRO A 121 -12.99 0.74 -7.66
CA PRO A 121 -11.54 0.78 -7.50
C PRO A 121 -10.83 -0.48 -8.02
N ILE A 122 -11.40 -1.67 -7.79
CA ILE A 122 -10.83 -2.93 -8.32
C ILE A 122 -10.79 -2.89 -9.85
N ALA A 123 -11.88 -2.44 -10.49
CA ALA A 123 -11.93 -2.24 -11.93
C ALA A 123 -10.90 -1.22 -12.42
N GLY A 124 -10.76 -0.08 -11.74
CA GLY A 124 -9.74 0.93 -12.05
C GLY A 124 -8.32 0.40 -11.95
N LEU A 125 -8.03 -0.39 -10.91
CA LEU A 125 -6.75 -1.04 -10.72
C LEU A 125 -6.45 -2.06 -11.83
N MET A 126 -7.44 -2.85 -12.24
CA MET A 126 -7.30 -3.80 -13.36
C MET A 126 -7.19 -3.10 -14.72
N ALA A 127 -7.79 -1.92 -14.88
CA ALA A 127 -7.71 -1.12 -16.10
C ALA A 127 -6.35 -0.41 -16.25
N PHE A 128 -5.68 -0.08 -15.15
CA PHE A 128 -4.42 0.69 -15.14
C PHE A 128 -3.37 0.23 -16.18
N PRO A 129 -3.04 -1.07 -16.32
CA PRO A 129 -2.05 -1.55 -17.30
C PRO A 129 -2.44 -1.29 -18.76
N TYR A 130 -3.72 -1.04 -19.04
CA TYR A 130 -4.26 -0.86 -20.38
C TYR A 130 -4.52 0.62 -20.72
N LEU A 131 -4.58 1.48 -19.71
CA LEU A 131 -4.74 2.92 -19.92
C LEU A 131 -3.44 3.56 -20.42
N PRO A 132 -3.54 4.61 -21.27
CA PRO A 132 -2.37 5.35 -21.73
C PRO A 132 -1.64 6.00 -20.56
N CYS A 133 -0.32 6.14 -20.68
CA CYS A 133 0.47 6.89 -19.71
C CYS A 133 0.28 8.39 -19.95
N LEU A 134 -0.46 9.07 -19.08
CA LEU A 134 -0.74 10.51 -19.20
C LEU A 134 0.43 11.40 -18.77
N HIS A 135 1.36 10.89 -17.96
CA HIS A 135 2.45 11.65 -17.36
C HIS A 135 3.82 11.43 -18.04
N GLY A 136 3.83 11.08 -19.34
CA GLY A 136 5.04 10.88 -20.13
C GLY A 136 5.43 9.40 -20.27
N SER A 137 6.74 9.13 -20.31
CA SER A 137 7.29 7.78 -20.47
C SER A 137 7.19 6.96 -19.17
N ASP A 138 6.93 5.66 -19.32
CA ASP A 138 7.02 4.67 -18.24
C ASP A 138 7.99 3.53 -18.60
N THR A 139 9.02 3.86 -19.38
CA THR A 139 10.01 2.93 -19.89
C THR A 139 10.91 2.48 -18.74
N CYS A 140 10.90 1.19 -18.46
CA CYS A 140 11.75 0.58 -17.46
C CYS A 140 12.71 -0.45 -18.06
N PHE A 141 13.84 -0.63 -17.38
CA PHE A 141 14.68 -1.80 -17.55
C PHE A 141 14.17 -2.92 -16.63
N LEU A 142 13.99 -4.09 -17.22
CA LEU A 142 13.72 -5.35 -16.53
C LEU A 142 14.58 -6.43 -17.21
N ASP A 143 15.52 -6.99 -16.45
CA ASP A 143 16.57 -7.93 -16.90
C ASP A 143 16.06 -8.99 -17.89
N PHE A 144 15.01 -9.70 -17.50
CA PHE A 144 14.38 -10.78 -18.27
C PHE A 144 13.82 -10.31 -19.62
N VAL A 145 13.36 -9.07 -19.71
CA VAL A 145 12.69 -8.54 -20.91
C VAL A 145 13.66 -7.79 -21.81
N CYS A 146 14.65 -7.13 -21.23
CA CYS A 146 15.52 -6.18 -21.91
C CYS A 146 16.85 -6.80 -22.39
N ILE A 147 17.24 -7.96 -21.85
CA ILE A 147 18.40 -8.75 -22.29
C ILE A 147 17.90 -9.93 -23.12
N ASN A 148 18.59 -10.27 -24.21
CA ASN A 148 18.27 -11.45 -25.00
C ASN A 148 18.52 -12.72 -24.16
N GLN A 149 17.47 -13.50 -23.90
CA GLN A 149 17.51 -14.72 -23.08
C GLN A 149 17.60 -16.01 -23.91
N THR A 150 17.73 -15.90 -25.23
CA THR A 150 17.76 -17.04 -26.17
C THR A 150 19.13 -17.28 -26.78
N ASP A 151 19.91 -16.22 -26.99
CA ASP A 151 21.30 -16.30 -27.47
C ASP A 151 22.26 -16.11 -26.29
N SER A 152 23.14 -17.09 -26.05
CA SER A 152 24.05 -17.06 -24.90
C SER A 152 25.10 -15.96 -25.01
N VAL A 153 25.56 -15.61 -26.22
CA VAL A 153 26.56 -14.56 -26.45
C VAL A 153 25.94 -13.19 -26.21
N GLU A 154 24.75 -12.94 -26.78
CA GLU A 154 24.03 -11.69 -26.54
C GLU A 154 23.59 -11.54 -25.07
N MET A 155 23.20 -12.64 -24.43
CA MET A 155 22.87 -12.65 -23.00
C MET A 155 24.07 -12.21 -22.16
N GLN A 156 25.23 -12.83 -22.38
CA GLN A 156 26.47 -12.47 -21.68
C GLN A 156 26.89 -11.03 -21.97
N GLN A 157 26.75 -10.57 -23.21
CA GLN A 157 27.03 -9.18 -23.56
C GLN A 157 26.09 -8.22 -22.84
N GLY A 158 24.80 -8.54 -22.73
CA GLY A 158 23.82 -7.78 -21.96
C GLY A 158 24.17 -7.71 -20.48
N ILE A 159 24.54 -8.84 -19.88
CA ILE A 159 24.99 -8.96 -18.49
C ILE A 159 26.22 -8.09 -18.23
N ARG A 160 27.24 -8.16 -19.10
CA ARG A 160 28.45 -7.32 -19.01
C ARG A 160 28.14 -5.82 -19.14
N CYS A 161 27.06 -5.46 -19.84
CA CYS A 161 26.61 -4.08 -20.02
C CYS A 161 25.69 -3.56 -18.90
N ILE A 162 25.48 -4.30 -17.80
CA ILE A 162 24.55 -3.88 -16.74
C ILE A 162 24.87 -2.50 -16.17
N GLY A 163 26.16 -2.16 -16.08
CA GLY A 163 26.60 -0.83 -15.66
C GLY A 163 26.06 0.29 -16.56
N HIS A 164 26.07 0.09 -17.88
CA HIS A 164 25.48 1.04 -18.82
C HIS A 164 23.97 1.21 -18.61
N PHE A 165 23.23 0.13 -18.33
CA PHE A 165 21.80 0.23 -18.05
C PHE A 165 21.51 1.00 -16.75
N LEU A 166 22.31 0.78 -15.71
CA LEU A 166 22.21 1.49 -14.44
C LEU A 166 22.55 2.99 -14.61
N ALA A 167 23.60 3.31 -15.36
CA ALA A 167 23.97 4.69 -15.68
C ALA A 167 22.88 5.41 -16.50
N ALA A 168 22.19 4.70 -17.39
CA ALA A 168 21.10 5.24 -18.19
C ALA A 168 19.75 5.36 -17.45
N SER A 169 19.68 4.96 -16.17
CA SER A 169 18.43 4.90 -15.41
C SER A 169 18.23 6.11 -14.49
N ALA A 170 17.12 6.82 -14.65
CA ALA A 170 16.77 7.97 -13.81
C ALA A 170 16.49 7.59 -12.35
N GLU A 171 16.06 6.36 -12.11
CA GLU A 171 15.74 5.84 -10.78
C GLU A 171 16.07 4.35 -10.69
N LEU A 172 16.68 3.93 -9.58
CA LEU A 172 16.75 2.51 -9.19
C LEU A 172 15.60 2.19 -8.24
N ARG A 173 14.70 1.31 -8.68
CA ARG A 173 13.53 0.86 -7.94
C ARG A 173 13.74 -0.56 -7.46
N VAL A 174 13.96 -0.72 -6.15
CA VAL A 174 14.16 -2.04 -5.53
C VAL A 174 12.82 -2.54 -4.99
N LEU A 175 12.32 -3.65 -5.55
CA LEU A 175 11.19 -4.40 -4.99
C LEU A 175 11.69 -5.25 -3.83
N TRP A 176 11.66 -4.68 -2.64
CA TRP A 176 12.35 -5.24 -1.49
C TRP A 176 11.52 -6.31 -0.76
N SER A 177 12.24 -7.37 -0.40
CA SER A 177 11.82 -8.47 0.47
C SER A 177 13.06 -9.04 1.17
N ALA A 178 12.87 -9.79 2.26
CA ALA A 178 13.97 -10.39 3.03
C ALA A 178 15.08 -11.07 2.19
N PRO A 179 14.79 -11.94 1.19
CA PRO A 179 15.85 -12.61 0.42
C PRO A 179 16.58 -11.72 -0.59
N TYR A 180 16.20 -10.45 -0.76
CA TYR A 180 16.77 -9.60 -1.80
C TYR A 180 18.27 -9.37 -1.63
N LEU A 181 18.73 -9.04 -0.41
CA LEU A 181 20.15 -8.77 -0.16
C LEU A 181 21.00 -10.03 0.03
N SER A 182 20.39 -11.21 0.06
CA SER A 182 21.13 -12.48 0.07
C SER A 182 21.71 -12.84 -1.32
N ARG A 183 21.38 -12.07 -2.36
CA ARG A 183 21.83 -12.30 -3.74
C ARG A 183 22.91 -11.31 -4.14
N LEU A 184 24.02 -11.82 -4.66
CA LEU A 184 25.19 -11.03 -5.05
C LEU A 184 24.82 -9.98 -6.09
N TRP A 185 24.02 -10.41 -7.07
CA TRP A 185 23.51 -9.55 -8.13
C TRP A 185 22.76 -8.32 -7.60
N CYS A 186 21.85 -8.53 -6.64
CA CYS A 186 21.00 -7.47 -6.11
C CYS A 186 21.80 -6.45 -5.28
N VAL A 187 22.75 -6.90 -4.47
CA VAL A 187 23.64 -6.00 -3.70
C VAL A 187 24.55 -5.22 -4.65
N PHE A 188 25.10 -5.90 -5.66
CA PHE A 188 25.91 -5.27 -6.69
C PHE A 188 25.14 -4.18 -7.44
N GLU A 189 23.93 -4.44 -7.94
CA GLU A 189 23.11 -3.43 -8.65
C GLU A 189 22.92 -2.14 -7.86
N LEU A 190 22.65 -2.29 -6.56
CA LEU A 190 22.39 -1.16 -5.67
C LEU A 190 23.66 -0.33 -5.41
N ALA A 191 24.79 -0.98 -5.13
CA ALA A 191 26.08 -0.31 -4.95
C ALA A 191 26.61 0.30 -6.26
N ALA A 192 26.46 -0.43 -7.37
CA ALA A 192 26.80 -0.01 -8.72
C ALA A 192 26.03 1.26 -9.12
N TYR A 193 24.71 1.27 -8.92
CA TYR A 193 23.87 2.41 -9.25
C TYR A 193 24.32 3.67 -8.53
N ARG A 194 24.60 3.59 -7.22
CA ARG A 194 25.07 4.74 -6.44
C ARG A 194 26.44 5.23 -6.93
N LYS A 195 27.35 4.32 -7.28
CA LYS A 195 28.67 4.68 -7.83
C LYS A 195 28.54 5.43 -9.16
N MET A 196 27.68 4.95 -10.06
CA MET A 196 27.48 5.55 -11.39
C MET A 196 26.57 6.78 -11.37
N ASN A 197 25.66 6.87 -10.41
CA ASN A 197 24.75 7.98 -10.20
C ASN A 197 24.86 8.48 -8.75
N PRO A 198 25.89 9.28 -8.40
CA PRO A 198 26.10 9.73 -7.02
C PRO A 198 24.89 10.46 -6.43
N SER A 199 24.17 11.24 -7.23
CA SER A 199 22.92 11.92 -6.87
C SER A 199 21.66 11.20 -7.37
N GLY A 200 21.80 9.99 -7.90
CA GLY A 200 20.71 9.18 -8.44
C GLY A 200 19.66 8.83 -7.39
N LYS A 201 18.42 8.67 -7.85
CA LYS A 201 17.28 8.34 -6.99
C LYS A 201 17.22 6.84 -6.77
N ILE A 202 17.47 6.41 -5.55
CA ILE A 202 17.27 5.03 -5.11
C ILE A 202 16.00 4.98 -4.27
N VAL A 203 15.10 4.07 -4.60
CA VAL A 203 13.93 3.80 -3.76
C VAL A 203 13.81 2.33 -3.47
N ILE A 204 13.89 2.04 -2.18
CA ILE A 204 13.66 0.71 -1.61
C ILE A 204 12.18 0.65 -1.27
N ALA A 205 11.43 -0.16 -2.02
CA ALA A 205 9.98 -0.30 -1.89
C ALA A 205 9.65 -1.65 -1.25
N PRO A 206 9.34 -1.70 0.06
CA PRO A 206 8.93 -2.94 0.72
C PRO A 206 7.61 -3.43 0.16
N ILE A 207 7.60 -4.63 -0.42
CA ILE A 207 6.39 -5.29 -0.95
C ILE A 207 5.31 -5.43 0.14
N ALA A 208 5.73 -5.51 1.41
CA ALA A 208 4.84 -5.56 2.57
C ALA A 208 3.92 -4.33 2.71
N ASN A 209 4.35 -3.15 2.27
CA ASN A 209 3.55 -1.92 2.39
C ASN A 209 2.29 -2.00 1.52
N GLU A 210 2.42 -2.42 0.25
CA GLU A 210 1.26 -2.57 -0.62
C GLU A 210 0.36 -3.73 -0.20
N LEU A 211 0.94 -4.79 0.40
CA LEU A 211 0.16 -5.88 0.99
C LEU A 211 -0.66 -5.41 2.19
N LEU A 212 -0.10 -4.57 3.05
CA LEU A 212 -0.80 -4.00 4.19
C LEU A 212 -1.95 -3.11 3.72
N ALA A 213 -1.72 -2.26 2.72
CA ALA A 213 -2.77 -1.41 2.12
C ALA A 213 -3.90 -2.25 1.49
N CYS A 214 -3.54 -3.29 0.73
CA CYS A 214 -4.52 -4.20 0.12
C CYS A 214 -5.36 -4.93 1.17
N ARG A 215 -4.71 -5.50 2.20
CA ARG A 215 -5.41 -6.17 3.30
C ARG A 215 -6.28 -5.21 4.10
N GLY A 216 -5.78 -4.00 4.38
CA GLY A 216 -6.54 -2.95 5.05
C GLY A 216 -7.81 -2.60 4.29
N PHE A 217 -7.69 -2.31 2.99
CA PHE A 217 -8.83 -2.07 2.11
C PHE A 217 -9.85 -3.22 2.14
N LEU A 218 -9.41 -4.47 2.00
CA LEU A 218 -10.31 -5.63 2.01
C LEU A 218 -11.01 -5.81 3.37
N TRP A 219 -10.28 -5.70 4.48
CA TRP A 219 -10.85 -5.85 5.82
C TRP A 219 -11.84 -4.74 6.16
N VAL A 220 -11.56 -3.49 5.78
CA VAL A 220 -12.48 -2.38 5.99
C VAL A 220 -13.74 -2.55 5.14
N ASN A 221 -13.63 -3.08 3.90
CA ASN A 221 -14.81 -3.46 3.12
C ASN A 221 -15.63 -4.54 3.84
N VAL A 222 -14.99 -5.64 4.29
CA VAL A 222 -15.66 -6.71 5.05
C VAL A 222 -16.36 -6.13 6.27
N PHE A 223 -15.68 -5.29 7.05
CA PHE A 223 -16.27 -4.57 8.17
C PHE A 223 -17.53 -3.80 7.76
N THR A 224 -17.45 -2.97 6.72
CA THR A 224 -18.60 -2.15 6.29
C THR A 224 -19.77 -2.97 5.76
N PHE A 225 -19.53 -4.09 5.07
CA PHE A 225 -20.60 -4.99 4.62
C PHE A 225 -21.25 -5.75 5.78
N VAL A 226 -20.45 -6.24 6.74
CA VAL A 226 -20.98 -6.90 7.95
C VAL A 226 -21.76 -5.90 8.79
N PHE A 227 -21.23 -4.69 8.98
CA PHE A 227 -21.91 -3.62 9.68
C PHE A 227 -23.24 -3.26 8.98
N TRP A 228 -23.20 -3.03 7.67
CA TRP A 228 -24.40 -2.78 6.87
C TRP A 228 -25.45 -3.88 7.03
N PHE A 229 -25.03 -5.15 6.90
CA PHE A 229 -25.92 -6.30 7.05
C PHE A 229 -26.50 -6.41 8.47
N SER A 230 -25.70 -6.07 9.49
CA SER A 230 -26.13 -6.05 10.89
C SER A 230 -27.14 -4.95 11.20
N ARG A 231 -27.30 -3.95 10.32
CA ARG A 231 -28.35 -2.93 10.48
C ARG A 231 -29.71 -3.34 9.91
N ARG A 232 -29.86 -4.54 9.35
CA ARG A 232 -31.16 -4.98 8.83
C ARG A 232 -32.18 -5.19 9.95
N GLY A 233 -33.39 -4.70 9.73
CA GLY A 233 -34.59 -4.95 10.54
C GLY A 233 -34.81 -3.94 11.66
N GLN A 234 -35.86 -4.17 12.46
CA GLN A 234 -36.26 -3.28 13.56
C GLN A 234 -35.17 -3.13 14.64
N GLU A 235 -34.42 -4.19 14.92
CA GLU A 235 -33.27 -4.17 15.84
C GLU A 235 -31.96 -3.71 15.18
N GLY A 236 -32.02 -3.13 13.98
CA GLY A 236 -30.85 -2.68 13.22
C GLY A 236 -30.04 -1.56 13.86
N GLY A 237 -30.64 -0.87 14.85
CA GLY A 237 -29.99 0.16 15.67
C GLY A 237 -29.44 -0.33 17.00
N ASP A 238 -29.56 -1.62 17.35
CA ASP A 238 -29.16 -2.13 18.65
C ASP A 238 -27.65 -1.99 18.90
N ALA A 239 -27.29 -1.26 19.96
CA ALA A 239 -25.90 -0.93 20.25
C ALA A 239 -25.07 -2.17 20.62
N VAL A 240 -25.67 -3.19 21.24
CA VAL A 240 -24.98 -4.43 21.64
C VAL A 240 -24.62 -5.24 20.41
N ARG A 241 -25.55 -5.38 19.46
CA ARG A 241 -25.33 -6.03 18.16
C ARG A 241 -24.23 -5.34 17.37
N LEU A 242 -24.26 -4.01 17.29
CA LEU A 242 -23.22 -3.24 16.60
C LEU A 242 -21.85 -3.40 17.27
N LEU A 243 -21.79 -3.32 18.61
CA LEU A 243 -20.57 -3.56 19.37
C LEU A 243 -20.02 -4.98 19.14
N ALA A 244 -20.88 -6.00 19.11
CA ALA A 244 -20.48 -7.37 18.81
C ALA A 244 -19.87 -7.49 17.42
N VAL A 245 -20.44 -6.82 16.40
CA VAL A 245 -19.86 -6.76 15.05
C VAL A 245 -18.47 -6.12 15.07
N PHE A 246 -18.31 -4.99 15.75
CA PHE A 246 -17.00 -4.34 15.91
C PHE A 246 -15.98 -5.30 16.52
N VAL A 247 -16.31 -5.91 17.67
CA VAL A 247 -15.40 -6.82 18.37
C VAL A 247 -15.03 -8.03 17.50
N CYS A 248 -16.01 -8.68 16.87
CA CYS A 248 -15.78 -9.86 16.04
C CYS A 248 -14.91 -9.56 14.81
N VAL A 249 -15.20 -8.48 14.09
CA VAL A 249 -14.41 -8.12 12.90
C VAL A 249 -13.00 -7.71 13.28
N PHE A 250 -12.86 -6.90 14.33
CA PHE A 250 -11.55 -6.45 14.81
C PHE A 250 -10.71 -7.59 15.39
N ALA A 251 -11.32 -8.57 16.07
CA ALA A 251 -10.62 -9.76 16.58
C ALA A 251 -9.92 -10.56 15.46
N VAL A 252 -10.41 -10.50 14.22
CA VAL A 252 -9.79 -11.17 13.06
C VAL A 252 -8.89 -10.22 12.26
N MET A 253 -9.33 -8.98 12.06
CA MET A 253 -8.61 -7.97 11.29
C MET A 253 -7.24 -7.65 11.92
N PHE A 254 -7.18 -7.40 13.24
CA PHE A 254 -5.94 -6.96 13.87
C PHE A 254 -4.84 -8.02 13.84
N PRO A 255 -5.06 -9.29 14.21
CA PRO A 255 -4.02 -10.31 14.06
C PRO A 255 -3.51 -10.43 12.63
N SER A 256 -4.39 -10.28 11.63
CA SER A 256 -4.02 -10.33 10.22
C SER A 256 -3.08 -9.18 9.81
N LEU A 257 -3.37 -7.95 10.23
CA LEU A 257 -2.55 -6.76 9.95
C LEU A 257 -1.28 -6.75 10.80
N ALA A 258 -1.40 -7.10 12.09
CA ALA A 258 -0.31 -7.23 13.05
C ALA A 258 0.74 -8.24 12.57
N HIS A 259 0.31 -9.37 12.00
CA HIS A 259 1.22 -10.37 11.46
C HIS A 259 2.08 -9.81 10.31
N VAL A 260 1.51 -9.00 9.41
CA VAL A 260 2.26 -8.37 8.31
C VAL A 260 3.24 -7.33 8.86
N ALA A 261 2.78 -6.47 9.76
CA ALA A 261 3.61 -5.45 10.38
C ALA A 261 4.78 -6.07 11.19
N TRP A 262 4.48 -7.12 11.95
CA TRP A 262 5.46 -7.93 12.66
C TRP A 262 6.51 -8.49 11.71
N LYS A 263 6.07 -9.17 10.65
CA LYS A 263 6.98 -9.79 9.67
C LYS A 263 7.85 -8.74 8.99
N GLN A 264 7.28 -7.61 8.61
CA GLN A 264 8.02 -6.51 8.02
C GLN A 264 9.10 -5.96 8.96
N LYS A 265 8.83 -5.86 10.27
CA LYS A 265 9.82 -5.44 11.25
C LYS A 265 10.94 -6.47 11.39
N LEU A 266 10.60 -7.76 11.50
CA LEU A 266 11.60 -8.83 11.52
C LEU A 266 12.48 -8.82 10.26
N ASP A 267 11.88 -8.66 9.09
CA ASP A 267 12.61 -8.61 7.82
C ASP A 267 13.54 -7.39 7.75
N ARG A 268 13.15 -6.26 8.36
CA ARG A 268 13.98 -5.04 8.45
C ARG A 268 15.18 -5.25 9.38
N ASP A 269 14.95 -5.81 10.56
CA ASP A 269 16.00 -6.07 11.55
C ASP A 269 16.99 -7.12 11.02
N LYS A 270 16.47 -8.16 10.36
CA LYS A 270 17.29 -9.15 9.65
C LYS A 270 18.15 -8.49 8.57
N LEU A 271 17.58 -7.60 7.76
CA LEU A 271 18.35 -6.90 6.74
C LEU A 271 19.48 -6.04 7.31
N GLU A 272 19.24 -5.32 8.40
CA GLU A 272 20.29 -4.52 9.05
C GLU A 272 21.42 -5.43 9.55
N SER A 273 21.08 -6.61 10.08
CA SER A 273 22.04 -7.65 10.46
C SER A 273 22.78 -8.23 9.25
N ASP A 274 22.07 -8.62 8.20
CA ASP A 274 22.65 -9.24 6.99
C ASP A 274 23.63 -8.29 6.29
N LEU A 275 23.33 -6.98 6.26
CA LEU A 275 24.25 -5.96 5.77
C LEU A 275 25.46 -5.77 6.69
N ALA A 276 25.27 -5.86 8.01
CA ALA A 276 26.36 -5.71 8.99
C ALA A 276 27.39 -6.83 8.90
N THR A 277 26.96 -8.05 8.55
CA THR A 277 27.81 -9.23 8.41
C THR A 277 28.04 -9.63 6.95
N PHE A 278 27.80 -8.72 6.01
CA PHE A 278 27.87 -9.01 4.58
C PHE A 278 29.27 -9.43 4.15
N ASP A 279 29.41 -10.56 3.46
CA ASP A 279 30.66 -11.01 2.86
C ASP A 279 30.41 -11.44 1.41
N VAL A 280 31.04 -10.74 0.47
CA VAL A 280 30.90 -10.97 -0.96
C VAL A 280 31.24 -12.41 -1.36
N MET A 281 32.13 -13.08 -0.63
CA MET A 281 32.51 -14.47 -0.90
C MET A 281 31.40 -15.45 -0.53
N ASN A 282 30.64 -15.15 0.53
CA ASN A 282 29.59 -16.02 1.08
C ASN A 282 28.20 -15.74 0.52
N VAL A 283 28.04 -14.70 -0.31
CA VAL A 283 26.73 -14.33 -0.87
C VAL A 283 26.34 -15.29 -2.00
N GLU A 284 25.05 -15.58 -2.11
CA GLU A 284 24.53 -16.51 -3.09
C GLU A 284 24.52 -15.91 -4.51
N CYS A 285 24.99 -16.70 -5.47
CA CYS A 285 24.94 -16.40 -6.89
C CYS A 285 24.48 -17.66 -7.63
N SER A 286 23.55 -17.49 -8.57
CA SER A 286 22.91 -18.63 -9.26
C SER A 286 23.79 -19.27 -10.34
N ASN A 287 24.83 -18.56 -10.80
CA ASN A 287 25.72 -18.99 -11.88
C ASN A 287 27.14 -18.48 -11.62
N ASP A 288 28.13 -19.36 -11.78
CA ASP A 288 29.54 -19.02 -11.58
C ASP A 288 30.07 -18.01 -12.59
N PHE A 289 29.54 -18.01 -13.83
CA PHE A 289 29.90 -17.00 -14.82
C PHE A 289 29.49 -15.59 -14.35
N ASP A 290 28.28 -15.45 -13.82
CA ASP A 290 27.79 -14.17 -13.30
C ASP A 290 28.59 -13.75 -12.07
N ARG A 291 28.96 -14.71 -11.20
CA ARG A 291 29.82 -14.47 -10.05
C ARG A 291 31.18 -13.92 -10.48
N GLN A 292 31.82 -14.53 -11.47
CA GLN A 292 33.11 -14.07 -12.00
C GLN A 292 32.99 -12.66 -12.57
N CYS A 293 32.01 -12.42 -13.45
CA CYS A 293 31.81 -11.09 -14.05
C CYS A 293 31.56 -10.00 -13.00
N ILE A 294 30.74 -10.29 -11.98
CA ILE A 294 30.46 -9.35 -10.89
C ILE A 294 31.71 -9.13 -10.04
N HIS A 295 32.47 -10.19 -9.71
CA HIS A 295 33.69 -10.07 -8.93
C HIS A 295 34.74 -9.22 -9.66
N GLU A 296 34.92 -9.42 -10.96
CA GLU A 296 35.80 -8.60 -11.80
C GLU A 296 35.38 -7.12 -11.79
N ALA A 297 34.08 -6.84 -11.98
CA ALA A 297 33.55 -5.48 -11.92
C ALA A 297 33.73 -4.86 -10.52
N ILE A 298 33.54 -5.64 -9.46
CA ILE A 298 33.77 -5.20 -8.08
C ILE A 298 35.23 -4.83 -7.88
N ILE A 299 36.18 -5.70 -8.28
CA ILE A 299 37.62 -5.44 -8.18
C ILE A 299 37.97 -4.18 -8.96
N GLN A 300 37.41 -3.99 -10.15
CA GLN A 300 37.65 -2.81 -10.97
C GLN A 300 37.16 -1.52 -10.29
N TRP A 301 35.99 -1.53 -9.63
CA TRP A 301 35.36 -0.31 -9.10
C TRP A 301 35.68 0.01 -7.65
N TYR A 302 36.00 -1.02 -6.86
CA TYR A 302 36.25 -0.94 -5.42
C TYR A 302 37.68 -1.36 -5.06
N GLY A 303 38.50 -1.79 -6.03
CA GLY A 303 39.90 -2.18 -5.86
C GLY A 303 40.09 -3.62 -5.37
N SER A 304 39.20 -4.12 -4.53
CA SER A 304 39.19 -5.52 -4.11
C SER A 304 37.81 -5.97 -3.63
N LEU A 305 37.62 -7.30 -3.56
CA LEU A 305 36.42 -7.90 -2.97
C LEU A 305 36.25 -7.53 -1.49
N ALA A 306 37.35 -7.49 -0.73
CA ALA A 306 37.34 -7.09 0.68
C ALA A 306 36.91 -5.63 0.88
N ALA A 307 37.45 -4.72 0.06
CA ALA A 307 37.08 -3.30 0.11
C ALA A 307 35.59 -3.08 -0.24
N PHE A 308 35.03 -3.90 -1.14
CA PHE A 308 33.60 -3.88 -1.42
C PHE A 308 32.77 -4.38 -0.24
N SER A 309 33.16 -5.48 0.41
CA SER A 309 32.50 -5.94 1.63
C SER A 309 32.53 -4.90 2.74
N GLU A 310 33.68 -4.25 2.97
CA GLU A 310 33.80 -3.16 3.95
C GLU A 310 32.89 -1.97 3.58
N HIS A 311 32.83 -1.62 2.29
CA HIS A 311 31.92 -0.58 1.81
C HIS A 311 30.45 -0.93 2.07
N VAL A 312 30.04 -2.17 1.79
CA VAL A 312 28.68 -2.66 2.02
C VAL A 312 28.32 -2.65 3.51
N GLN A 313 29.22 -3.13 4.37
CA GLN A 313 29.03 -3.19 5.83
C GLN A 313 28.99 -1.80 6.49
N GLY A 314 29.73 -0.82 5.93
CA GLY A 314 29.88 0.51 6.49
C GLY A 314 28.94 1.55 5.85
N PRO A 315 29.46 2.43 4.96
CA PRO A 315 28.69 3.56 4.40
C PRO A 315 27.39 3.15 3.71
N PHE A 316 27.44 2.07 2.92
CA PHE A 316 26.30 1.64 2.13
C PHE A 316 25.16 1.12 3.01
N ARG A 317 25.46 0.33 4.05
CA ARG A 317 24.47 -0.08 5.06
C ARG A 317 23.74 1.11 5.65
N GLN A 318 24.49 2.15 6.06
CA GLN A 318 23.89 3.35 6.65
C GLN A 318 22.95 4.04 5.66
N GLU A 319 23.33 4.10 4.39
CA GLU A 319 22.49 4.65 3.33
C GLU A 319 21.22 3.83 3.13
N VAL A 320 21.33 2.51 2.98
CA VAL A 320 20.18 1.60 2.80
C VAL A 320 19.21 1.69 3.97
N VAL A 321 19.71 1.64 5.21
CA VAL A 321 18.89 1.79 6.42
C VAL A 321 18.21 3.16 6.45
N ARG A 322 18.90 4.24 6.07
CA ARG A 322 18.31 5.58 5.95
C ARG A 322 17.22 5.62 4.87
N LEU A 323 17.46 5.06 3.70
CA LEU A 323 16.50 5.02 2.59
C LEU A 323 15.24 4.24 2.96
N MET A 324 15.37 3.12 3.67
CA MET A 324 14.22 2.37 4.17
C MET A 324 13.44 3.13 5.24
N ARG A 325 14.14 3.84 6.14
CA ARG A 325 13.48 4.67 7.17
C ARG A 325 12.72 5.84 6.52
N ALA A 326 13.32 6.50 5.53
CA ALA A 326 12.73 7.63 4.82
C ALA A 326 11.62 7.22 3.84
N GLY A 327 11.77 6.09 3.13
CA GLY A 327 10.79 5.55 2.18
C GLY A 327 9.67 4.73 2.83
N GLY A 328 9.72 4.54 4.15
CA GLY A 328 8.76 3.74 4.90
C GLY A 328 7.39 4.40 5.07
N SER A 329 7.24 5.71 4.82
CA SER A 329 5.97 6.44 4.93
C SER A 329 4.89 5.79 4.06
N VAL A 330 3.88 5.20 4.71
CA VAL A 330 2.63 4.77 4.07
C VAL A 330 2.09 5.99 3.31
N PRO A 331 1.98 5.93 1.97
CA PRO A 331 1.47 7.05 1.18
C PRO A 331 0.12 7.53 1.71
N VAL A 332 -0.13 8.85 1.69
CA VAL A 332 -1.45 9.45 2.04
C VAL A 332 -2.58 8.71 1.33
N ALA A 333 -2.35 8.39 0.06
CA ALA A 333 -3.29 7.65 -0.76
C ALA A 333 -3.73 6.32 -0.14
N TYR A 334 -2.85 5.60 0.56
CA TYR A 334 -3.20 4.30 1.15
C TYR A 334 -4.07 4.44 2.39
N VAL A 335 -3.93 5.54 3.14
CA VAL A 335 -4.83 5.87 4.26
C VAL A 335 -6.23 6.11 3.72
N TRP A 336 -6.37 7.00 2.74
CA TRP A 336 -7.67 7.29 2.12
C TRP A 336 -8.27 6.09 1.41
N LEU A 337 -7.45 5.31 0.72
CA LEU A 337 -7.88 4.09 0.07
C LEU A 337 -8.44 3.09 1.08
N SER A 338 -7.76 2.91 2.22
CA SER A 338 -8.21 1.96 3.25
C SER A 338 -9.49 2.43 3.94
N LEU A 339 -9.70 3.74 4.07
CA LEU A 339 -10.87 4.33 4.72
C LEU A 339 -12.06 4.60 3.77
N SER A 340 -11.85 4.48 2.46
CA SER A 340 -12.89 4.75 1.47
C SER A 340 -14.18 3.94 1.65
N PRO A 341 -14.18 2.67 2.13
CA PRO A 341 -15.43 1.95 2.36
C PRO A 341 -16.26 2.54 3.50
N ILE A 342 -15.61 3.09 4.54
CA ILE A 342 -16.32 3.76 5.65
C ILE A 342 -16.99 5.03 5.15
N PHE A 343 -16.30 5.80 4.30
CA PHE A 343 -16.90 6.95 3.63
C PHE A 343 -18.13 6.56 2.79
N CYS A 344 -18.04 5.45 2.04
CA CYS A 344 -19.19 4.89 1.31
C CYS A 344 -20.36 4.53 2.25
N LEU A 345 -20.07 3.92 3.41
CA LEU A 345 -21.07 3.57 4.41
C LEU A 345 -21.78 4.82 4.96
N SER A 346 -21.04 5.88 5.28
CA SER A 346 -21.61 7.15 5.73
C SER A 346 -22.46 7.81 4.63
N LEU A 347 -22.03 7.74 3.37
CA LEU A 347 -22.85 8.23 2.24
C LEU A 347 -24.16 7.47 2.10
N GLU A 348 -24.21 6.16 2.32
CA GLU A 348 -25.47 5.40 2.37
C GLU A 348 -26.39 5.93 3.47
N GLY A 349 -25.85 6.21 4.66
CA GLY A 349 -26.61 6.78 5.78
C GLY A 349 -27.17 8.17 5.45
N PHE A 350 -26.37 9.00 4.78
CA PHE A 350 -26.81 10.30 4.28
C PHE A 350 -27.97 10.17 3.29
N VAL A 351 -27.84 9.30 2.29
CA VAL A 351 -28.90 9.07 1.29
C VAL A 351 -30.16 8.53 1.95
N ALA A 352 -30.02 7.65 2.95
CA ALA A 352 -31.17 7.11 3.67
C ALA A 352 -31.99 8.20 4.38
N LEU A 353 -31.33 9.11 5.10
CA LEU A 353 -31.98 10.26 5.74
C LEU A 353 -32.64 11.19 4.71
N TRP A 354 -31.93 11.47 3.61
CA TRP A 354 -32.46 12.28 2.52
C TRP A 354 -33.73 11.67 1.92
N ARG A 355 -33.70 10.37 1.61
CA ARG A 355 -34.81 9.61 1.00
C ARG A 355 -35.99 9.44 1.95
N ALA A 356 -35.75 9.47 3.26
CA ALA A 356 -36.80 9.49 4.28
C ALA A 356 -37.47 10.87 4.46
N ASN A 357 -37.05 11.90 3.70
CA ASN A 357 -37.45 13.29 3.90
C ASN A 357 -37.22 13.77 5.34
N ALA A 358 -36.10 13.36 5.95
CA ALA A 358 -35.73 13.83 7.28
C ALA A 358 -35.54 15.36 7.27
N PRO A 359 -35.80 16.05 8.41
CA PRO A 359 -35.50 17.46 8.58
C PRO A 359 -34.08 17.81 8.13
N MET A 360 -33.93 18.98 7.50
CA MET A 360 -32.63 19.43 6.98
C MET A 360 -31.56 19.49 8.09
N GLU A 361 -31.95 19.81 9.32
CA GLU A 361 -31.06 19.78 10.49
C GLU A 361 -30.48 18.39 10.76
N SER A 362 -31.28 17.33 10.58
CA SER A 362 -30.83 15.93 10.72
C SER A 362 -29.83 15.58 9.63
N VAL A 363 -30.13 15.94 8.39
CA VAL A 363 -29.27 15.66 7.22
C VAL A 363 -27.94 16.39 7.33
N LEU A 364 -27.96 17.68 7.65
CA LEU A 364 -26.75 18.50 7.83
C LEU A 364 -25.96 18.05 9.06
N GLY A 365 -26.65 17.77 10.19
CA GLY A 365 -26.03 17.24 11.39
C GLY A 365 -25.31 15.91 11.15
N PHE A 366 -25.93 15.01 10.36
CA PHE A 366 -25.31 13.75 9.96
C PHE A 366 -24.10 13.97 9.06
N ALA A 367 -24.21 14.79 8.01
CA ALA A 367 -23.08 15.09 7.12
C ALA A 367 -21.89 15.71 7.88
N ALA A 368 -22.16 16.66 8.77
CA ALA A 368 -21.17 17.35 9.58
C ALA A 368 -20.48 16.41 10.59
N SER A 369 -21.23 15.51 11.24
CA SER A 369 -20.69 14.57 12.23
C SER A 369 -20.00 13.36 11.60
N HIS A 370 -20.63 12.68 10.64
CA HIS A 370 -20.13 11.45 10.06
C HIS A 370 -19.13 11.72 8.93
N LEU A 371 -19.51 12.49 7.91
CA LEU A 371 -18.64 12.68 6.74
C LEU A 371 -17.45 13.59 7.07
N LEU A 372 -17.69 14.73 7.70
CA LEU A 372 -16.62 15.69 7.99
C LEU A 372 -15.82 15.32 9.24
N ALA A 373 -16.45 15.30 10.42
CA ALA A 373 -15.71 15.09 11.67
C ALA A 373 -15.13 13.68 11.78
N HIS A 374 -15.91 12.64 11.48
CA HIS A 374 -15.47 11.27 11.64
C HIS A 374 -14.61 10.78 10.47
N ASP A 375 -15.13 10.80 9.24
CA ASP A 375 -14.47 10.13 8.10
C ASP A 375 -13.31 10.94 7.52
N ILE A 376 -13.40 12.27 7.48
CA ILE A 376 -12.35 13.14 6.92
C ILE A 376 -11.30 13.55 7.96
N LEU A 377 -11.70 13.78 9.22
CA LEU A 377 -10.78 14.28 10.25
C LEU A 377 -10.33 13.18 11.22
N TRP A 378 -11.25 12.52 11.92
CA TRP A 378 -10.91 11.61 13.01
C TRP A 378 -10.25 10.31 12.52
N LEU A 379 -10.90 9.55 11.64
CA LEU A 379 -10.42 8.22 11.23
C LEU A 379 -9.05 8.24 10.53
N PRO A 380 -8.77 9.15 9.57
CA PRO A 380 -7.45 9.27 8.99
C PRO A 380 -6.39 9.53 10.06
N SER A 381 -6.70 10.38 11.05
CA SER A 381 -5.82 10.69 12.17
C SER A 381 -5.52 9.46 13.03
N VAL A 382 -6.52 8.61 13.30
CA VAL A 382 -6.33 7.35 14.02
C VAL A 382 -5.42 6.39 13.23
N VAL A 383 -5.64 6.24 11.92
CA VAL A 383 -4.80 5.41 11.05
C VAL A 383 -3.36 5.94 10.99
N ILE A 384 -3.19 7.26 10.89
CA ILE A 384 -1.89 7.94 10.88
C ILE A 384 -1.14 7.71 12.19
N LEU A 385 -1.82 7.88 13.32
CA LEU A 385 -1.25 7.66 14.64
C LEU A 385 -0.85 6.19 14.83
N TYR A 386 -1.66 5.25 14.34
CA TYR A 386 -1.32 3.81 14.38
C TYR A 386 -0.09 3.49 13.52
N HIS A 387 -0.02 4.02 12.29
CA HIS A 387 1.18 3.85 11.47
C HIS A 387 2.42 4.48 12.11
N PHE A 388 2.28 5.64 12.75
CA PHE A 388 3.37 6.30 13.44
C PHE A 388 3.88 5.49 14.65
N THR A 389 2.96 4.98 15.48
CA THR A 389 3.30 4.18 16.67
C THR A 389 3.87 2.81 16.32
N THR A 390 3.43 2.18 15.22
CA THR A 390 4.03 0.91 14.74
C THR A 390 5.38 1.10 14.06
N ARG A 391 5.69 2.31 13.57
CA ARG A 391 6.97 2.62 12.92
C ARG A 391 8.06 3.06 13.87
N ARG A 392 7.74 3.95 14.80
CA ARG A 392 8.69 4.27 15.85
C ARG A 392 8.81 3.00 16.66
N ASP A 393 10.04 2.50 16.78
CA ASP A 393 10.41 1.61 17.86
C ASP A 393 10.13 2.40 19.14
N LEU A 394 8.86 2.41 19.58
CA LEU A 394 8.44 2.87 20.89
C LEU A 394 9.12 1.91 21.84
N ARG A 395 10.41 2.15 22.07
CA ARG A 395 11.23 1.43 23.01
C ARG A 395 10.51 1.63 24.32
N CYS A 396 9.70 0.65 24.72
CA CYS A 396 9.16 0.59 26.06
C CYS A 396 10.39 0.49 26.96
N TRP A 397 10.86 1.65 27.41
CA TRP A 397 12.15 1.84 28.09
C TRP A 397 12.19 1.13 29.44
N THR A 398 11.05 0.63 29.91
CA THR A 398 10.83 0.21 31.30
C THR A 398 11.01 -1.28 31.54
N CYS A 399 11.09 -2.13 30.51
CA CYS A 399 11.27 -3.56 30.70
C CYS A 399 12.17 -4.11 29.59
N GLY A 400 13.37 -4.57 29.91
CA GLY A 400 14.36 -5.09 28.95
C GLY A 400 13.89 -6.26 28.06
N CYS A 401 12.63 -6.69 28.20
CA CYS A 401 11.94 -7.58 27.28
C CYS A 401 11.44 -6.82 26.06
N LYS A 402 12.13 -6.97 24.92
CA LYS A 402 11.67 -6.59 23.58
C LYS A 402 10.49 -7.45 23.13
N CYS A 403 9.35 -7.38 23.81
CA CYS A 403 8.16 -8.07 23.36
C CYS A 403 7.50 -7.25 22.26
N LEU A 404 7.98 -7.39 21.02
CA LEU A 404 7.39 -6.81 19.82
C LEU A 404 5.88 -7.08 19.74
N ALA A 405 5.42 -8.19 20.32
CA ALA A 405 4.03 -8.61 20.26
C ALA A 405 3.20 -7.68 21.13
N LEU A 406 3.75 -7.28 22.28
CA LEU A 406 3.15 -6.33 23.18
C LEU A 406 3.05 -4.94 22.53
N GLU A 407 4.11 -4.45 21.87
CA GLU A 407 4.09 -3.16 21.17
C GLU A 407 2.98 -3.12 20.09
N ILE A 408 2.94 -4.14 19.23
CA ILE A 408 1.92 -4.22 18.16
C ILE A 408 0.52 -4.39 18.75
N SER A 409 0.37 -5.18 19.82
CA SER A 409 -0.92 -5.37 20.51
C SER A 409 -1.41 -4.09 21.16
N MET A 410 -0.53 -3.33 21.82
CA MET A 410 -0.87 -2.02 22.41
C MET A 410 -1.27 -1.02 21.34
N GLY A 411 -0.56 -0.99 20.20
CA GLY A 411 -0.93 -0.18 19.04
C GLY A 411 -2.31 -0.55 18.50
N ALA A 412 -2.58 -1.86 18.36
CA ALA A 412 -3.88 -2.36 17.90
C ALA A 412 -5.02 -2.02 18.88
N ILE A 413 -4.83 -2.25 20.18
CA ILE A 413 -5.81 -1.89 21.22
C ILE A 413 -6.10 -0.39 21.20
N SER A 414 -5.05 0.44 21.12
CA SER A 414 -5.20 1.90 21.06
C SER A 414 -5.99 2.31 19.82
N PHE A 415 -5.71 1.70 18.67
CA PHE A 415 -6.48 1.91 17.44
C PHE A 415 -7.95 1.49 17.63
N CYS A 416 -8.24 0.30 18.20
CA CYS A 416 -9.61 -0.15 18.47
C CYS A 416 -10.37 0.86 19.32
N VAL A 417 -9.77 1.30 20.42
CA VAL A 417 -10.39 2.23 21.37
C VAL A 417 -10.69 3.56 20.69
N LEU A 418 -9.74 4.12 19.94
CA LEU A 418 -9.94 5.39 19.25
C LEU A 418 -10.94 5.29 18.10
N PHE A 419 -10.91 4.18 17.36
CA PHE A 419 -11.87 3.92 16.28
C PHE A 419 -13.28 3.81 16.85
N THR A 420 -13.51 2.84 17.74
CA THR A 420 -14.84 2.58 18.31
C THR A 420 -15.33 3.77 19.12
N GLY A 421 -14.47 4.38 19.93
CA GLY A 421 -14.80 5.58 20.70
C GLY A 421 -15.23 6.74 19.80
N GLY A 422 -14.48 7.03 18.73
CA GLY A 422 -14.86 8.07 17.77
C GLY A 422 -16.18 7.78 17.06
N SER A 423 -16.42 6.53 16.66
CA SER A 423 -17.69 6.13 16.05
C SER A 423 -18.87 6.27 17.03
N MET A 424 -18.70 5.88 18.29
CA MET A 424 -19.74 6.03 19.32
C MET A 424 -20.04 7.51 19.61
N VAL A 425 -19.01 8.34 19.75
CA VAL A 425 -19.18 9.80 19.91
C VAL A 425 -19.92 10.39 18.72
N THR A 426 -19.59 9.96 17.50
CA THR A 426 -20.24 10.43 16.27
C THR A 426 -21.73 10.12 16.26
N VAL A 427 -22.12 8.87 16.59
CA VAL A 427 -23.54 8.47 16.69
C VAL A 427 -24.26 9.25 17.79
N LEU A 428 -23.65 9.37 18.97
CA LEU A 428 -24.24 10.11 20.09
C LEU A 428 -24.47 11.57 19.74
N VAL A 429 -23.47 12.23 19.15
CA VAL A 429 -23.54 13.65 18.78
C VAL A 429 -24.57 13.90 17.68
N ALA A 430 -24.67 13.01 16.69
CA ALA A 430 -25.63 13.11 15.59
C ALA A 430 -27.11 12.97 16.03
N SER A 431 -27.37 12.45 17.22
CA SER A 431 -28.72 12.32 17.79
C SER A 431 -29.11 13.45 18.75
N ARG A 432 -28.21 14.40 19.01
CA ARG A 432 -28.42 15.50 19.97
C ARG A 432 -28.83 16.78 19.26
N ASN A 433 -27.99 17.81 19.33
CA ASN A 433 -28.23 19.11 18.72
C ASN A 433 -26.96 19.59 18.00
N PHE A 434 -27.09 20.65 17.21
CA PHE A 434 -26.01 21.14 16.36
C PHE A 434 -24.80 21.66 17.16
N GLY A 435 -25.00 22.13 18.39
CA GLY A 435 -23.89 22.56 19.26
C GLY A 435 -22.92 21.42 19.58
N TRP A 436 -23.44 20.23 19.85
CA TRP A 436 -22.61 19.03 20.03
C TRP A 436 -21.88 18.63 18.75
N VAL A 437 -22.51 18.80 17.59
CA VAL A 437 -21.89 18.53 16.28
C VAL A 437 -20.70 19.46 16.05
N LEU A 438 -20.85 20.74 16.33
CA LEU A 438 -19.76 21.72 16.23
C LEU A 438 -18.62 21.42 17.21
N ALA A 439 -18.95 21.04 18.45
CA ALA A 439 -17.96 20.64 19.44
C ALA A 439 -17.17 19.40 18.99
N TRP A 440 -17.84 18.42 18.37
CA TRP A 440 -17.19 17.24 17.82
C TRP A 440 -16.28 17.57 16.63
N ILE A 441 -16.72 18.43 15.71
CA ILE A 441 -15.87 18.92 14.61
C ILE A 441 -14.61 19.60 15.15
N ALA A 442 -14.75 20.45 16.17
CA ALA A 442 -13.61 21.14 16.77
C ALA A 442 -12.62 20.15 17.39
N ALA A 443 -13.11 19.18 18.18
CA ALA A 443 -12.28 18.13 18.77
C ALA A 443 -11.56 17.28 17.71
N ALA A 444 -12.29 16.85 16.67
CA ALA A 444 -11.71 16.08 15.56
C ALA A 444 -10.68 16.90 14.76
N SER A 445 -10.92 18.20 14.56
CA SER A 445 -9.99 19.10 13.88
C SER A 445 -8.71 19.30 14.68
N VAL A 446 -8.78 19.46 16.01
CA VAL A 446 -7.60 19.55 16.88
C VAL A 446 -6.82 18.24 16.84
N PHE A 447 -7.50 17.10 16.98
CA PHE A 447 -6.86 15.78 16.89
C PHE A 447 -6.19 15.56 15.54
N ALA A 448 -6.83 15.96 14.44
CA ALA A 448 -6.26 15.92 13.09
C ALA A 448 -5.07 16.85 12.94
N GLY A 449 -5.15 18.10 13.41
CA GLY A 449 -4.04 19.04 13.37
C GLY A 449 -2.80 18.53 14.10
N VAL A 450 -2.98 17.94 15.29
CA VAL A 450 -1.89 17.32 16.06
C VAL A 450 -1.35 16.08 15.34
N SER A 451 -2.22 15.15 14.98
CA SER A 451 -1.80 13.88 14.36
C SER A 451 -1.13 14.11 13.01
N TRP A 452 -1.69 14.95 12.15
CA TRP A 452 -1.13 15.24 10.84
C TRP A 452 0.13 16.12 10.96
N GLY A 453 0.16 17.06 11.90
CA GLY A 453 1.34 17.91 12.12
C GLY A 453 2.58 17.14 12.60
N TYR A 454 2.39 16.25 13.58
CA TYR A 454 3.49 15.53 14.25
C TYR A 454 3.80 14.16 13.66
N CYS A 455 2.77 13.40 13.28
CA CYS A 455 2.94 12.01 12.85
C CYS A 455 3.12 11.87 11.34
N TRP A 456 2.69 12.85 10.53
CA TRP A 456 2.79 12.79 9.06
C TRP A 456 4.14 13.26 8.51
N ARG A 457 4.82 14.20 9.18
CA ARG A 457 6.07 14.83 8.70
C ARG A 457 7.31 13.93 8.80
N ILE A 458 7.15 12.63 9.07
CA ILE A 458 8.22 11.64 9.31
C ILE A 458 7.89 10.36 8.54
#